data_AF-A0A3C1P093-F1
#
_entry.id   AF-A0A3C1P093-F1
#
_cell.length_a   1.000
_cell.length_b   1.000
_cell.length_c   1.000
_cell.angle_alpha   90.00
_cell.angle_beta   90.00
_cell.angle_gamma   90.00
#
_symmetry.space_group_name_H-M   'P 1'
#
loop_
_entity.id
_entity.type
_entity.pdbx_description
1 polymer ?
#
loop_
_entity_poly.entity_id
_entity_poly.type
_entity_poly.pdbx_seq_one_letter_code
_entity_poly.pdbx_strand_id
1 'polypeptide(L)' 'MPAASGSLRRTYVLDTSVLLSDPRALLRFDEHDVVIPVVVVTELEAKRSHPELGYFARQALRLLDDLRVENGRLDEPMA' A
#
# COMPACT_ATOMS: atom_id res chain seq x y z
N MET A 1 -3.40 38.80 -6.24
CA MET A 1 -3.84 37.42 -5.95
C MET A 1 -2.64 36.68 -5.40
N PRO A 2 -2.62 36.21 -4.14
CA PRO A 2 -1.50 35.38 -3.68
C PRO A 2 -1.61 34.02 -4.38
N ALA A 3 -0.46 33.52 -4.85
CA ALA A 3 -0.34 32.26 -5.56
C ALA A 3 -0.88 31.10 -4.70
N ALA A 4 -1.62 30.19 -5.33
CA ALA A 4 -2.03 28.93 -4.71
C ALA A 4 -0.79 28.22 -4.16
N SER A 5 -0.78 27.93 -2.87
CA SER A 5 0.16 26.99 -2.28
C SER A 5 -0.19 25.61 -2.84
N GLY A 6 0.36 25.26 -4.00
CA GLY A 6 0.28 23.89 -4.50
C GLY A 6 0.94 23.01 -3.46
N SER A 7 0.16 22.18 -2.75
CA SER A 7 0.75 21.15 -1.92
C SER A 7 1.58 20.28 -2.84
N LEU A 8 2.89 20.21 -2.58
CA LEU A 8 3.77 19.31 -3.32
C LEU A 8 3.32 17.89 -3.00
N ARG A 9 2.59 17.28 -3.94
CA ARG A 9 2.24 15.85 -3.89
C ARG A 9 3.53 15.05 -3.79
N ARG A 10 3.68 14.31 -2.69
CA ARG A 10 4.85 13.44 -2.44
C ARG A 10 4.51 12.02 -2.87
N THR A 11 5.55 11.25 -3.16
CA THR A 11 5.44 9.82 -3.41
C THR A 11 6.07 9.06 -2.25
N TYR A 12 5.30 8.18 -1.62
CA TYR A 12 5.74 7.30 -0.54
C TYR A 12 5.90 5.89 -1.07
N VAL A 13 7.08 5.30 -0.87
CA VAL A 13 7.34 3.91 -1.21
C VAL A 13 7.19 3.09 0.07
N LEU A 14 6.19 2.21 0.12
CA LEU A 14 5.94 1.38 1.30
C LEU A 14 6.69 0.06 1.20
N ASP A 15 7.31 -0.31 2.31
CA ASP A 15 7.97 -1.59 2.51
C ASP A 15 7.04 -2.59 3.22
N THR A 16 7.40 -3.87 3.19
CA THR A 16 6.71 -4.97 3.88
C THR A 16 6.57 -4.71 5.37
N SER A 17 7.61 -4.17 6.01
CA SER A 17 7.61 -3.87 7.45
C SER A 17 6.50 -2.90 7.85
N VAL A 18 6.17 -1.93 6.99
CA VAL A 18 5.08 -0.97 7.21
C VAL A 18 3.73 -1.68 7.18
N LEU A 19 3.50 -2.53 6.17
CA LEU A 19 2.24 -3.26 6.01
C LEU A 19 2.04 -4.37 7.07
N LEU A 20 3.13 -4.95 7.57
CA LEU A 20 3.08 -5.90 8.68
C LEU A 20 2.80 -5.22 10.02
N SER A 21 3.24 -3.98 10.18
CA SER A 21 2.94 -3.17 11.38
C SER A 21 1.50 -2.63 11.34
N ASP A 22 1.04 -2.23 10.16
CA ASP A 22 -0.33 -1.79 9.92
C ASP A 22 -0.79 -2.15 8.49
N PRO A 23 -1.68 -3.14 8.34
CA PRO A 23 -2.19 -3.56 7.03
C PRO A 23 -2.93 -2.46 6.26
N ARG A 24 -3.39 -1.42 6.94
CA ARG A 24 -4.14 -0.30 6.35
C ARG A 24 -3.27 0.92 6.03
N ALA A 25 -1.94 0.82 6.20
CA ALA A 25 -1.04 1.97 6.06
C ALA A 25 -1.16 2.64 4.70
N LEU A 26 -1.36 1.86 3.63
CA LEU A 26 -1.53 2.37 2.26
C LEU A 26 -2.73 3.32 2.07
N LEU A 27 -3.67 3.38 3.02
CA LEU A 27 -4.83 4.27 3.00
C LEU A 27 -4.62 5.55 3.83
N ARG A 28 -3.41 5.81 4.35
CA ARG A 28 -3.13 6.90 5.31
C ARG A 28 -2.26 8.03 4.74
N PHE A 29 -2.19 8.14 3.42
CA PHE A 29 -1.31 9.10 2.73
C PHE A 29 -2.08 10.23 2.04
N ASP A 30 -3.40 10.33 2.26
CA ASP A 30 -4.26 11.41 1.80
C ASP A 30 -4.06 11.78 0.32
N GLU A 31 -3.58 12.98 0.02
CA GLU A 31 -3.36 13.44 -1.35
C GLU A 31 -2.09 12.90 -2.01
N HIS A 32 -1.29 12.08 -1.33
CA HIS A 32 0.02 11.62 -1.78
C HIS A 32 -0.03 10.29 -2.52
N ASP A 33 0.91 10.12 -3.45
CA ASP A 33 1.04 8.87 -4.20
C ASP A 33 1.68 7.79 -3.32
N VAL A 34 1.13 6.60 -3.35
CA VAL A 34 1.66 5.43 -2.63
C VAL A 34 2.11 4.40 -3.65
N VAL A 35 3.37 4.01 -3.57
CA VAL A 35 3.97 2.98 -4.42
C VAL A 35 4.34 1.79 -3.55
N ILE A 36 3.89 0.60 -3.94
CA ILE A 36 4.26 -0.66 -3.30
C ILE A 36 5.13 -1.43 -4.29
N PRO A 37 6.43 -1.60 -4.01
CA PRO A 37 7.30 -2.42 -4.84
C PRO A 37 6.76 -3.85 -4.96
N VAL A 38 6.79 -4.44 -6.15
CA VAL A 38 6.26 -5.79 -6.38
C VAL A 38 6.85 -6.86 -5.45
N VAL A 39 8.10 -6.69 -5.01
CA VAL A 39 8.77 -7.58 -4.06
C VAL A 39 8.05 -7.66 -2.71
N VAL A 40 7.39 -6.57 -2.27
CA VAL A 40 6.64 -6.53 -1.01
C VAL A 40 5.50 -7.54 -1.01
N VAL A 41 4.84 -7.76 -2.16
CA VAL A 41 3.77 -8.78 -2.28
C VAL A 41 4.34 -10.18 -2.03
N THR A 42 5.48 -10.51 -2.63
CA THR A 42 6.15 -11.80 -2.43
C THR A 42 6.58 -12.00 -0.98
N GLU A 43 7.09 -10.95 -0.33
CA GLU A 43 7.48 -11.01 1.08
C GLU A 43 6.27 -11.19 2.01
N LEU A 44 5.15 -10.51 1.75
CA LEU A 44 3.90 -10.71 2.48
C LEU A 44 3.37 -12.14 2.32
N GLU A 45 3.40 -12.71 1.11
CA GLU A 45 3.00 -14.11 0.88
C GLU A 45 3.88 -15.08 1.68
N ALA A 46 5.20 -14.85 1.72
CA ALA A 46 6.11 -15.66 2.54
C ALA A 46 5.80 -15.57 4.05
N LYS A 47 5.18 -14.47 4.51
CA LYS A 47 4.79 -14.27 5.91
C LYS A 47 3.35 -14.72 6.22
N ARG A 48 2.56 -15.15 5.24
CA ARG A 48 1.15 -15.57 5.39
C ARG A 48 0.89 -16.58 6.50
N SER A 49 1.82 -17.50 6.71
CA SER A 49 1.73 -18.59 7.69
C SER A 49 2.58 -18.33 8.94
N HIS A 50 3.17 -17.15 9.09
CA HIS A 50 3.97 -16.81 10.26
C HIS A 50 3.07 -16.78 11.51
N PRO A 51 3.49 -17.37 12.65
CA PRO A 51 2.66 -17.44 13.85
C PRO A 51 2.16 -16.08 14.33
N GLU A 52 3.04 -15.07 14.32
CA GLU A 52 2.73 -13.73 14.83
C GLU A 52 2.30 -12.74 13.75
N LEU A 53 2.83 -12.87 12.53
CA LEU A 53 2.71 -11.87 11.47
C LEU A 53 1.69 -12.28 10.40
N GLY A 54 1.28 -13.55 10.36
CA GLY A 54 0.43 -14.08 9.31
C GLY A 54 -0.94 -13.43 9.26
N TYR A 55 -1.48 -12.97 10.39
CA TYR A 55 -2.71 -12.19 10.41
C TYR A 55 -2.55 -10.88 9.61
N PHE A 56 -1.52 -10.09 9.94
CA PHE A 56 -1.26 -8.80 9.29
C PHE A 56 -0.92 -8.97 7.81
N ALA A 57 -0.08 -9.95 7.47
CA ALA A 57 0.25 -10.27 6.09
C ALA A 57 -1.00 -10.60 5.25
N ARG A 58 -1.89 -11.45 5.78
CA ARG A 58 -3.15 -11.80 5.10
C ARG A 58 -4.09 -10.61 4.96
N GLN A 59 -4.15 -9.72 5.94
CA GLN A 59 -4.97 -8.51 5.86
C GLN A 59 -4.43 -7.55 4.78
N ALA A 60 -3.12 -7.34 4.73
CA ALA A 60 -2.50 -6.49 3.71
C ALA A 60 -2.70 -7.08 2.30
N LEU A 61 -2.47 -8.39 2.12
CA LEU A 61 -2.70 -9.08 0.85
C LEU A 61 -4.16 -8.99 0.39
N ARG A 62 -5.12 -9.15 1.31
CA ARG A 62 -6.55 -8.99 0.98
C ARG A 62 -6.86 -7.57 0.54
N LEU A 63 -6.36 -6.56 1.24
CA LEU A 63 -6.59 -5.17 0.86
C LEU A 63 -6.00 -4.85 -0.53
N LEU A 64 -4.81 -5.36 -0.84
CA LEU A 64 -4.22 -5.24 -2.18
C LEU A 64 -5.07 -5.94 -3.24
N ASP A 65 -5.58 -7.13 -2.94
CA ASP A 65 -6.44 -7.87 -3.86
C ASP A 65 -7.78 -7.16 -4.09
N ASP A 66 -8.39 -6.63 -3.03
CA ASP A 66 -9.63 -5.85 -3.10
C ASP A 66 -9.46 -4.61 -3.99
N LEU A 67 -8.36 -3.86 -3.80
CA LEU A 67 -8.04 -2.70 -4.65
C LEU A 67 -7.81 -3.11 -6.10
N ARG A 68 -7.13 -4.24 -6.35
CA ARG A 68 -6.94 -4.79 -7.70
C ARG A 68 -8.27 -5.17 -8.35
N VAL A 69 -9.20 -5.75 -7.59
CA VAL A 69 -10.53 -6.12 -8.08
C VAL A 69 -11.36 -4.88 -8.41
N GLU A 70 -11.33 -3.87 -7.53
CA GLU A 70 -12.07 -2.61 -7.71
C GLU A 70 -11.57 -1.81 -8.93
N ASN A 71 -10.25 -1.76 -9.14
CA ASN A 71 -9.61 -0.95 -10.19
C ASN A 71 -9.24 -1.76 -11.43
N GLY A 72 -9.44 -3.08 -11.41
CA GLY A 72 -9.04 -4.03 -12.44
C GLY A 72 -7.53 -4.35 -12.46
N ARG A 73 -6.67 -3.41 -12.05
CA ARG A 73 -5.21 -3.51 -12.07
C ARG A 73 -4.56 -2.56 -11.05
N LEU A 74 -3.26 -2.75 -10.79
CA LEU A 74 -2.46 -1.95 -9.82
C LEU A 74 -1.07 -1.56 -10.34
N ASP A 75 -0.77 -1.81 -11.60
CA ASP A 75 0.51 -1.50 -12.25
C ASP A 75 0.55 -0.11 -12.91
N GLU A 76 -0.56 0.61 -12.87
CA GLU A 76 -0.70 2.00 -13.32
C GLU A 76 -1.27 2.86 -12.18
N PRO A 77 -1.00 4.19 -12.15
CA PRO A 77 -1.61 5.08 -11.19
C PRO A 77 -3.14 5.02 -11.24
N MET A 78 -3.77 4.86 -10.07
CA MET A 78 -5.22 4.91 -9.92
C MET A 78 -5.71 6.36 -10.11
N ALA A 79 -6.82 6.54 -10.83
CA ALA A 79 -7.39 7.85 -11.17
C ALA A 79 -8.35 8.39 -10.10
#